data_AF-A0A7S3RF29-F1
#
_entry.id   AF-A0A7S3RF29-F1
#
_cell.length_a   1.000
_cell.length_b   1.000
_cell.length_c   1.000
_cell.angle_alpha   90.00
_cell.angle_beta   90.00
_cell.angle_gamma   90.00
#
_symmetry.space_group_name_H-M   'P 1'
#
loop_
_entity.id
_entity.type
_entity.pdbx_description
1 polymer ?
#
loop_
_entity_poly.entity_id
_entity_poly.type
_entity_poly.pdbx_seq_one_letter_code
_entity_poly.pdbx_strand_id
1 'polypeptide(L)'
;TTRLFFRAGGVASLDEIRRCDMTVCGPKITARVKRWLALRRFRRAFAYIVAGRRLRLLLRSVRALATWRKTLSALRIYARGFRRLYRKVSADRHATTIQAFARMVPRRRHFMSECAAVFEAREARRRELVLTAAAIGAQAIYRGATARRNLHRQLAAAERSKLRRALALAVQTAYRAARARAEAARLRRALLEVLIPQAIVLQRWWRIVRAEKVVRKLRSVVDRVSGEHQRLISELLSIQAACSAPSKPAPPTPTGAAAASRRRFEMWVTLQIGLADDDPNHEPAFSGCQVFSARSGVLRRAGGLLCEYFSDEANVEAKTEDGHYRIHRSWKHFEAILDYIRDGSCSLPKAYTPSTYDNRPATTEEQELLEFVREVGFYRIGKLARDATVRLLRCRYADSPRMLELLHTRGLMQ
;
A
#
# COMPACT_ATOMS: atom_id res chain seq x y z
N THR A 1 -43.21 26.76 -15.99
CA THR A 1 -42.70 25.69 -15.10
C THR A 1 -43.32 24.35 -15.51
N THR A 2 -42.64 23.23 -15.22
CA THR A 2 -42.99 21.82 -15.56
C THR A 2 -42.78 21.34 -17.01
N ARG A 3 -41.51 21.32 -17.48
CA ARG A 3 -41.04 20.37 -18.50
C ARG A 3 -39.74 19.72 -18.03
N LEU A 4 -39.89 18.76 -17.14
CA LEU A 4 -38.88 17.79 -16.76
C LEU A 4 -39.65 16.51 -16.41
N PHE A 5 -39.03 15.35 -16.62
CA PHE A 5 -39.60 14.00 -16.51
C PHE A 5 -40.38 13.53 -17.77
N PHE A 6 -40.13 12.42 -18.45
CA PHE A 6 -39.44 11.15 -18.16
C PHE A 6 -38.91 10.54 -19.47
N ARG A 7 -37.67 10.02 -19.47
CA ARG A 7 -37.15 9.18 -20.57
C ARG A 7 -37.06 7.73 -20.07
N ALA A 8 -37.45 6.80 -20.95
CA ALA A 8 -37.52 5.34 -20.81
C ALA A 8 -38.72 4.77 -20.03
N GLY A 9 -39.84 4.58 -20.75
CA GLY A 9 -40.86 3.57 -20.41
C GLY A 9 -42.29 4.05 -20.07
N GLY A 10 -42.56 5.35 -19.98
CA GLY A 10 -43.83 5.88 -19.44
C GLY A 10 -44.69 6.74 -20.38
N VAL A 11 -44.32 6.89 -21.65
CA VAL A 11 -45.02 7.83 -22.55
C VAL A 11 -46.46 7.39 -22.87
N ALA A 12 -46.74 6.07 -22.90
CA ALA A 12 -48.09 5.54 -23.12
C ALA A 12 -49.12 5.95 -22.05
N SER A 13 -48.67 6.21 -20.80
CA SER A 13 -49.57 6.50 -19.68
C SER A 13 -50.06 7.96 -19.61
N LEU A 14 -49.47 8.88 -20.38
CA LEU A 14 -49.85 10.30 -20.34
C LEU A 14 -50.97 10.64 -21.33
N ASP A 15 -51.08 9.94 -22.46
CA ASP A 15 -52.19 10.13 -23.40
C ASP A 15 -53.52 9.60 -22.85
N GLU A 16 -53.48 8.56 -22.00
CA GLU A 16 -54.66 8.09 -21.26
C GLU A 16 -55.15 9.13 -20.23
N ILE A 17 -54.24 9.88 -19.60
CA ILE A 17 -54.59 10.91 -18.61
C ILE A 17 -55.28 12.11 -19.27
N ARG A 18 -54.95 12.43 -20.52
CA ARG A 18 -55.60 13.51 -21.28
C ARG A 18 -57.06 13.19 -21.66
N ARG A 19 -57.43 11.91 -21.71
CA ARG A 19 -58.78 11.44 -22.09
C ARG A 19 -59.61 10.96 -20.90
N CYS A 20 -59.06 10.99 -19.68
CA CYS A 20 -59.75 10.48 -18.49
C CYS A 20 -60.51 11.60 -17.78
N ASP A 21 -61.78 11.36 -17.43
CA ASP A 21 -62.56 12.32 -16.65
C ASP A 21 -61.96 12.45 -15.23
N MET A 22 -61.40 13.63 -14.97
CA MET A 22 -60.66 13.92 -13.74
C MET A 22 -61.56 13.96 -12.51
N THR A 23 -62.87 14.13 -12.68
CA THR A 23 -63.84 14.16 -11.56
C THR A 23 -64.02 12.76 -10.94
N VAL A 24 -64.05 11.72 -11.77
CA VAL A 24 -64.24 10.32 -11.34
C VAL A 24 -62.92 9.61 -11.05
N CYS A 25 -61.91 9.81 -11.90
CA CYS A 25 -60.65 9.08 -11.84
C CYS A 25 -59.54 9.79 -11.04
N GLY A 26 -59.68 11.08 -10.75
CA GLY A 26 -58.69 11.90 -10.05
C GLY A 26 -58.20 11.32 -8.72
N PRO A 27 -59.08 10.86 -7.81
CA PRO A 27 -58.67 10.26 -6.53
C PRO A 27 -57.83 8.98 -6.70
N LYS A 28 -58.17 8.14 -7.69
CA LYS A 28 -57.44 6.90 -7.97
C LYS A 28 -56.05 7.17 -8.59
N ILE A 29 -55.96 8.13 -9.49
CA ILE A 29 -54.69 8.53 -10.12
C ILE A 29 -53.77 9.17 -9.08
N THR A 30 -54.27 10.09 -8.25
CA THR A 30 -53.48 10.71 -7.18
C THR A 30 -52.98 9.70 -6.16
N ALA A 31 -53.81 8.70 -5.78
CA ALA A 31 -53.38 7.60 -4.92
C ALA A 31 -52.25 6.75 -5.55
N ARG A 32 -52.36 6.42 -6.84
CA ARG A 32 -51.30 5.71 -7.58
C ARG A 32 -50.01 6.52 -7.67
N VAL A 33 -50.08 7.81 -7.98
CA VAL A 33 -48.91 8.70 -8.05
C VAL A 33 -48.26 8.85 -6.68
N LYS A 34 -49.04 9.03 -5.60
CA LYS A 34 -48.53 9.06 -4.22
C LYS A 34 -47.82 7.76 -3.86
N ARG A 35 -48.41 6.59 -4.18
CA ARG A 35 -47.80 5.28 -3.97
C ARG A 35 -46.50 5.11 -4.76
N TRP A 36 -46.48 5.56 -6.02
CA TRP A 36 -45.29 5.52 -6.85
C TRP A 36 -44.17 6.42 -6.32
N LEU A 37 -44.49 7.65 -5.91
CA LEU A 37 -43.53 8.57 -5.28
C LEU A 37 -42.99 8.01 -3.96
N ALA A 38 -43.84 7.39 -3.14
CA ALA A 38 -43.43 6.73 -1.90
C ALA A 38 -42.47 5.56 -2.20
N LEU A 39 -42.79 4.70 -3.16
CA LEU A 39 -41.91 3.60 -3.59
C LEU A 39 -40.59 4.10 -4.15
N ARG A 40 -40.60 5.22 -4.90
CA ARG A 40 -39.37 5.83 -5.43
C ARG A 40 -38.49 6.39 -4.31
N ARG A 41 -39.07 7.08 -3.34
CA ARG A 41 -38.36 7.57 -2.14
C ARG A 41 -37.81 6.41 -1.32
N PHE A 42 -38.60 5.35 -1.13
CA PHE A 42 -38.17 4.13 -0.44
C PHE A 42 -37.00 3.46 -1.16
N ARG A 43 -37.08 3.27 -2.49
CA ARG A 43 -35.98 2.68 -3.28
C ARG A 43 -34.70 3.52 -3.20
N ARG A 44 -34.81 4.86 -3.24
CA ARG A 44 -33.67 5.75 -3.04
C ARG A 44 -33.07 5.61 -1.64
N ALA A 45 -33.90 5.65 -0.60
CA ALA A 45 -33.46 5.49 0.78
C ALA A 45 -32.77 4.13 0.99
N PHE A 46 -33.34 3.05 0.45
CA PHE A 46 -32.76 1.72 0.48
C PHE A 46 -31.41 1.66 -0.26
N ALA A 47 -31.30 2.29 -1.44
CA ALA A 47 -30.04 2.39 -2.16
C ALA A 47 -28.96 3.14 -1.36
N TYR A 48 -29.31 4.24 -0.68
CA TYR A 48 -28.39 4.97 0.20
C TYR A 48 -27.94 4.12 1.41
N ILE A 49 -28.85 3.37 2.02
CA ILE A 49 -28.52 2.47 3.14
C ILE A 49 -27.56 1.36 2.68
N VAL A 50 -27.82 0.75 1.52
CA VAL A 50 -26.96 -0.29 0.94
C VAL A 50 -25.60 0.29 0.56
N ALA A 51 -25.55 1.47 -0.06
CA ALA A 51 -24.31 2.16 -0.40
C ALA A 51 -23.51 2.51 0.87
N GLY A 52 -24.14 3.04 1.90
CA GLY A 52 -23.51 3.35 3.19
C GLY A 52 -22.99 2.12 3.91
N ARG A 53 -23.65 0.97 3.80
CA ARG A 53 -23.15 -0.31 4.34
C ARG A 53 -21.92 -0.80 3.55
N ARG A 54 -21.95 -0.71 2.21
CA ARG A 54 -20.79 -1.07 1.37
C ARG A 54 -19.60 -0.16 1.63
N LEU A 55 -19.82 1.15 1.77
CA LEU A 55 -18.77 2.11 2.12
C LEU A 55 -18.15 1.81 3.49
N ARG A 56 -18.97 1.50 4.51
CA ARG A 56 -18.47 1.07 5.83
C ARG A 56 -17.64 -0.21 5.76
N LEU A 57 -18.04 -1.18 4.94
CA LEU A 57 -17.26 -2.41 4.73
C LEU A 57 -15.93 -2.13 4.01
N LEU A 58 -15.93 -1.24 3.02
CA LEU A 58 -14.70 -0.78 2.35
C LEU A 58 -13.76 -0.05 3.31
N LEU A 59 -14.28 0.86 4.14
CA LEU A 59 -13.46 1.56 5.12
C LEU A 59 -12.87 0.60 6.16
N ARG A 60 -13.63 -0.42 6.59
CA ARG A 60 -13.11 -1.48 7.46
C ARG A 60 -12.05 -2.33 6.77
N SER A 61 -12.22 -2.68 5.50
CA SER A 61 -11.22 -3.46 4.76
C SER A 61 -9.94 -2.65 4.50
N VAL A 62 -10.04 -1.35 4.19
CA VAL A 62 -8.90 -0.46 4.02
C VAL A 62 -8.14 -0.27 5.34
N ARG A 63 -8.85 -0.04 6.46
CA ARG A 63 -8.21 0.04 7.79
C ARG A 63 -7.53 -1.28 8.17
N ALA A 64 -8.20 -2.42 7.93
CA ALA A 64 -7.61 -3.73 8.14
C ALA A 64 -6.33 -3.91 7.30
N LEU A 65 -6.35 -3.55 6.02
CA LEU A 65 -5.18 -3.59 5.12
C LEU A 65 -4.04 -2.68 5.61
N ALA A 66 -4.35 -1.50 6.14
CA ALA A 66 -3.34 -0.60 6.70
C ALA A 66 -2.68 -1.18 7.95
N THR A 67 -3.45 -1.74 8.88
CA THR A 67 -2.90 -2.49 10.03
C THR A 67 -2.11 -3.72 9.58
N TRP A 68 -2.59 -4.45 8.57
CA TRP A 68 -1.88 -5.58 7.97
C TRP A 68 -0.55 -5.17 7.33
N ARG A 69 -0.48 -4.00 6.70
CA ARG A 69 0.76 -3.48 6.11
C ARG A 69 1.79 -3.17 7.21
N LYS A 70 1.34 -2.61 8.35
CA LYS A 70 2.20 -2.37 9.53
C LYS A 70 2.67 -3.67 10.18
N THR A 71 1.82 -4.69 10.29
CA THR A 71 2.25 -5.99 10.85
C THR A 71 3.15 -6.75 9.89
N LEU A 72 2.88 -6.72 8.58
CA LEU A 72 3.73 -7.34 7.56
C LEU A 72 5.11 -6.68 7.46
N SER A 73 5.21 -5.35 7.63
CA SER A 73 6.53 -4.70 7.66
C SER A 73 7.33 -5.14 8.88
N ALA A 74 6.71 -5.20 10.06
CA ALA A 74 7.34 -5.72 11.29
C ALA A 74 7.76 -7.19 11.13
N LEU A 75 6.88 -8.06 10.62
CA LEU A 75 7.17 -9.46 10.32
C LEU A 75 8.28 -9.62 9.30
N ARG A 76 8.38 -8.74 8.29
CA ARG A 76 9.44 -8.78 7.28
C ARG A 76 10.80 -8.39 7.87
N ILE A 77 10.83 -7.47 8.82
CA ILE A 77 12.03 -7.13 9.60
C ILE A 77 12.43 -8.35 10.46
N TYR A 78 11.48 -8.96 11.16
CA TYR A 78 11.71 -10.15 11.99
C TYR A 78 12.17 -11.37 11.18
N ALA A 79 11.57 -11.62 10.02
CA ALA A 79 11.91 -12.72 9.12
C ALA A 79 13.31 -12.53 8.48
N ARG A 80 13.76 -11.30 8.26
CA ARG A 80 15.15 -11.01 7.86
C ARG A 80 16.14 -11.39 8.96
N GLY A 81 15.80 -11.13 10.22
CA GLY A 81 16.57 -11.58 11.39
C GLY A 81 16.64 -13.12 11.47
N PHE A 82 15.50 -13.78 11.34
CA PHE A 82 15.43 -15.25 11.35
C PHE A 82 16.18 -15.91 10.20
N ARG A 83 16.23 -15.33 9.00
CA ARG A 83 17.05 -15.89 7.91
C ARG A 83 18.55 -15.82 8.20
N ARG A 84 19.02 -14.75 8.87
CA ARG A 84 20.42 -14.64 9.29
C ARG A 84 20.74 -15.63 10.41
N LEU A 85 19.85 -15.75 11.39
CA LEU A 85 19.95 -16.75 12.46
C LEU A 85 19.89 -18.18 11.93
N TYR A 86 18.98 -18.49 11.02
CA TYR A 86 18.87 -19.80 10.39
C TYR A 86 20.14 -20.16 9.62
N ARG A 87 20.71 -19.23 8.84
CA ARG A 87 21.98 -19.45 8.14
C ARG A 87 23.15 -19.65 9.10
N LYS A 88 23.18 -18.89 10.20
CA LYS A 88 24.22 -19.00 11.24
C LYS A 88 24.12 -20.35 11.97
N VAL A 89 22.90 -20.76 12.35
CA VAL A 89 22.62 -22.04 12.99
C VAL A 89 22.87 -23.21 12.04
N SER A 90 22.52 -23.10 10.76
CA SER A 90 22.77 -24.16 9.77
C SER A 90 24.25 -24.33 9.42
N ALA A 91 25.04 -23.26 9.55
CA ALA A 91 26.50 -23.29 9.36
C ALA A 91 27.24 -23.77 10.62
N ASP A 92 26.58 -23.78 11.78
CA ASP A 92 27.19 -24.14 13.04
C ASP A 92 27.35 -25.66 13.20
N ARG A 93 28.52 -26.07 13.70
CA ARG A 93 28.91 -27.49 13.93
C ARG A 93 27.89 -28.26 14.79
N HIS A 94 27.10 -27.53 15.57
CA HIS A 94 26.04 -28.06 16.42
C HIS A 94 24.82 -28.52 15.61
N ALA A 95 24.46 -27.88 14.49
CA ALA A 95 23.33 -28.31 13.66
C ALA A 95 23.63 -29.58 12.86
N THR A 96 24.86 -29.76 12.38
CA THR A 96 25.31 -31.03 11.81
C THR A 96 25.34 -32.13 12.86
N THR A 97 25.73 -31.82 14.11
CA THR A 97 25.69 -32.77 15.23
C THR A 97 24.25 -33.16 15.60
N ILE A 98 23.31 -32.20 15.62
CA ILE A 98 21.88 -32.46 15.87
C ILE A 98 21.24 -33.25 14.72
N GLN A 99 21.59 -32.95 13.46
CA GLN A 99 21.10 -33.71 12.30
C GLN A 99 21.68 -35.14 12.28
N ALA A 100 22.97 -35.31 12.62
CA ALA A 100 23.59 -36.62 12.77
C ALA A 100 22.94 -37.41 13.92
N PHE A 101 22.67 -36.76 15.06
CA PHE A 101 21.97 -37.36 16.18
C PHE A 101 20.54 -37.78 15.77
N ALA A 102 19.78 -36.92 15.10
CA ALA A 102 18.42 -37.21 14.63
C ALA A 102 18.39 -38.37 13.63
N ARG A 103 19.37 -38.47 12.71
CA ARG A 103 19.54 -39.62 11.79
C ARG A 103 19.88 -40.91 12.52
N MET A 104 20.56 -40.83 13.67
CA MET A 104 20.91 -41.97 14.51
C MET A 104 19.79 -42.39 15.48
N VAL A 105 18.77 -41.57 15.73
CA VAL A 105 17.67 -41.90 16.67
C VAL A 105 16.94 -43.20 16.31
N PRO A 106 16.57 -43.48 15.04
CA PRO A 106 15.88 -44.73 14.70
C PRO A 106 16.77 -45.96 14.94
N ARG A 107 18.05 -45.88 14.55
CA ARG A 107 19.04 -46.96 14.76
C ARG A 107 19.33 -47.19 16.24
N ARG A 108 19.43 -46.11 17.02
CA ARG A 108 19.62 -46.19 18.47
C ARG A 108 18.38 -46.76 19.17
N ARG A 109 17.17 -46.42 18.73
CA ARG A 109 15.94 -47.03 19.27
C ARG A 109 15.90 -48.53 18.99
N HIS A 110 16.27 -48.95 17.78
CA HIS A 110 16.34 -50.36 17.42
C HIS A 110 17.39 -51.11 18.26
N PHE A 111 18.60 -50.57 18.37
CA PHE A 111 19.65 -51.12 19.23
C PHE A 111 19.24 -51.17 20.71
N MET A 112 18.57 -50.13 21.22
CA MET A 112 18.07 -50.10 22.60
C MET A 112 16.94 -51.10 22.82
N SER A 113 16.09 -51.38 21.81
CA SER A 113 15.08 -52.45 21.92
C SER A 113 15.71 -53.85 21.92
N GLU A 114 16.77 -54.07 21.13
CA GLU A 114 17.52 -55.33 21.15
C GLU A 114 18.27 -55.50 22.47
N CYS A 115 18.91 -54.44 22.97
CA CYS A 115 19.55 -54.46 24.28
C CYS A 115 18.54 -54.67 25.41
N ALA A 116 17.36 -54.05 25.34
CA ALA A 116 16.29 -54.24 26.33
C ALA A 116 15.86 -55.71 26.37
N ALA A 117 15.70 -56.37 25.23
CA ALA A 117 15.40 -57.81 25.18
C ALA A 117 16.51 -58.67 25.82
N VAL A 118 17.78 -58.34 25.58
CA VAL A 118 18.93 -59.03 26.20
C VAL A 118 19.00 -58.77 27.71
N PHE A 119 18.68 -57.55 28.16
CA PHE A 119 18.63 -57.19 29.58
C PHE A 119 17.45 -57.84 30.29
N GLU A 120 16.27 -57.91 29.67
CA GLU A 120 15.11 -58.62 30.21
C GLU A 120 15.40 -60.13 30.32
N ALA A 121 16.06 -60.73 29.33
CA ALA A 121 16.50 -62.13 29.40
C ALA A 121 17.51 -62.36 30.54
N ARG A 122 18.47 -61.44 30.74
CA ARG A 122 19.41 -61.50 31.86
C ARG A 122 18.73 -61.29 33.22
N GLU A 123 17.75 -60.39 33.30
CA GLU A 123 16.98 -60.18 34.52
C GLU A 123 16.09 -61.37 34.84
N ALA A 124 15.43 -61.98 33.85
CA ALA A 124 14.66 -63.20 34.03
C ALA A 124 15.55 -64.31 34.60
N ARG A 125 16.74 -64.51 34.04
CA ARG A 125 17.73 -65.47 34.54
C ARG A 125 18.25 -65.13 35.94
N ARG A 126 18.45 -63.84 36.25
CA ARG A 126 18.79 -63.40 37.62
C ARG A 126 17.67 -63.65 38.61
N ARG A 127 16.41 -63.43 38.23
CA ARG A 127 15.24 -63.71 39.07
C ARG A 127 15.13 -65.21 39.34
N GLU A 128 15.35 -66.04 38.34
CA GLU A 128 15.40 -67.50 38.50
C GLU A 128 16.54 -67.94 39.43
N LEU A 129 17.74 -67.37 39.27
CA LEU A 129 18.88 -67.62 40.17
C LEU A 129 18.64 -67.11 41.60
N VAL A 130 17.93 -66.00 41.78
CA VAL A 130 17.55 -65.48 43.10
C VAL A 130 16.49 -66.38 43.74
N LEU A 131 15.54 -66.91 42.97
CA LEU A 131 14.53 -67.84 43.48
C LEU A 131 15.16 -69.18 43.86
N THR A 132 16.10 -69.70 43.08
CA THR A 132 16.84 -70.92 43.43
C THR A 132 17.80 -70.70 44.60
N ALA A 133 18.50 -69.56 44.66
CA ALA A 133 19.32 -69.19 45.82
C ALA A 133 18.48 -68.92 47.07
N ALA A 134 17.26 -68.39 46.95
CA ALA A 134 16.33 -68.23 48.06
C ALA A 134 15.76 -69.58 48.52
N ALA A 135 15.54 -70.54 47.63
CA ALA A 135 15.15 -71.91 47.98
C ALA A 135 16.30 -72.65 48.71
N ILE A 136 17.53 -72.53 48.22
CA ILE A 136 18.74 -73.07 48.86
C ILE A 136 19.01 -72.34 50.20
N GLY A 137 18.80 -71.03 50.23
CA GLY A 137 18.91 -70.18 51.41
C GLY A 137 17.86 -70.52 52.47
N ALA A 138 16.62 -70.83 52.09
CA ALA A 138 15.58 -71.30 52.99
C ALA A 138 15.93 -72.68 53.59
N GLN A 139 16.53 -73.58 52.78
CA GLN A 139 17.08 -74.85 53.27
C GLN A 139 18.31 -74.67 54.18
N ALA A 140 19.15 -73.66 53.94
CA ALA A 140 20.33 -73.36 54.76
C ALA A 140 19.98 -72.61 56.06
N ILE A 141 18.97 -71.73 56.05
CA ILE A 141 18.45 -71.00 57.22
C ILE A 141 17.75 -71.97 58.18
N TYR A 142 17.15 -73.05 57.68
CA TYR A 142 16.63 -74.14 58.50
C TYR A 142 17.74 -74.85 59.29
N ARG A 143 19.00 -74.82 58.82
CA ARG A 143 20.16 -75.50 59.44
C ARG A 143 21.09 -74.61 60.27
N GLY A 144 20.87 -73.30 60.35
CA GLY A 144 21.81 -72.35 61.01
C GLY A 144 21.22 -71.48 62.12
N ALA A 145 20.12 -71.92 62.74
CA ALA A 145 19.15 -70.99 63.30
C ALA A 145 19.32 -70.57 64.77
N THR A 146 20.24 -71.10 65.58
CA THR A 146 20.15 -70.93 67.04
C THR A 146 21.10 -69.93 67.72
N ALA A 147 22.14 -69.38 67.08
CA ALA A 147 23.14 -68.57 67.82
C ALA A 147 23.30 -67.09 67.40
N ARG A 148 22.80 -66.63 66.24
CA ARG A 148 22.99 -65.23 65.75
C ARG A 148 21.79 -64.30 65.90
N ARG A 149 20.82 -64.68 66.74
CA ARG A 149 19.49 -64.04 66.75
C ARG A 149 19.37 -62.78 67.61
N ASN A 150 20.24 -62.53 68.59
CA ASN A 150 20.02 -61.40 69.51
C ASN A 150 20.81 -60.13 69.16
N LEU A 151 22.01 -60.23 68.58
CA LEU A 151 22.79 -59.05 68.21
C LEU A 151 22.33 -58.42 66.87
N HIS A 152 21.98 -59.24 65.88
CA HIS A 152 21.47 -58.74 64.59
C HIS A 152 20.06 -58.13 64.66
N ARG A 153 19.23 -58.50 65.66
CA ARG A 153 17.87 -57.93 65.80
C ARG A 153 17.89 -56.44 66.14
N GLN A 154 18.86 -55.99 66.93
CA GLN A 154 18.95 -54.59 67.35
C GLN A 154 19.53 -53.70 66.24
N LEU A 155 20.60 -54.13 65.57
CA LEU A 155 21.18 -53.40 64.43
C LEU A 155 20.24 -53.39 63.20
N ALA A 156 19.56 -54.50 62.89
CA ALA A 156 18.62 -54.55 61.77
C ALA A 156 17.34 -53.72 62.02
N ALA A 157 16.89 -53.56 63.27
CA ALA A 157 15.74 -52.70 63.58
C ALA A 157 16.05 -51.21 63.34
N ALA A 158 17.26 -50.78 63.72
CA ALA A 158 17.73 -49.41 63.51
C ALA A 158 17.93 -49.08 62.02
N GLU A 159 18.57 -49.96 61.24
CA GLU A 159 18.77 -49.77 59.79
C GLU A 159 17.45 -49.85 59.01
N ARG A 160 16.53 -50.76 59.38
CA ARG A 160 15.19 -50.82 58.77
C ARG A 160 14.38 -49.54 59.01
N SER A 161 14.55 -48.87 60.15
CA SER A 161 13.86 -47.61 60.43
C SER A 161 14.40 -46.43 59.61
N LYS A 162 15.73 -46.35 59.41
CA LYS A 162 16.38 -45.33 58.55
C LYS A 162 16.07 -45.55 57.07
N LEU A 163 16.14 -46.81 56.60
CA LEU A 163 15.78 -47.17 55.22
C LEU A 163 14.30 -46.93 54.93
N ARG A 164 13.39 -47.21 55.88
CA ARG A 164 11.95 -46.90 55.72
C ARG A 164 11.68 -45.40 55.60
N ARG A 165 12.38 -44.54 56.36
CA ARG A 165 12.26 -43.07 56.23
C ARG A 165 12.82 -42.56 54.90
N ALA A 166 13.99 -43.06 54.47
CA ALA A 166 14.58 -42.68 53.19
C ALA A 166 13.72 -43.14 51.99
N LEU A 167 13.17 -44.36 52.04
CA LEU A 167 12.24 -44.87 51.02
C LEU A 167 10.93 -44.08 51.02
N ALA A 168 10.37 -43.72 52.19
CA ALA A 168 9.18 -42.90 52.26
C ALA A 168 9.39 -41.52 51.62
N LEU A 169 10.54 -40.88 51.87
CA LEU A 169 10.89 -39.61 51.24
C LEU A 169 11.11 -39.76 49.73
N ALA A 170 11.77 -40.82 49.27
CA ALA A 170 11.98 -41.09 47.85
C ALA A 170 10.65 -41.36 47.11
N VAL A 171 9.73 -42.09 47.74
CA VAL A 171 8.37 -42.33 47.19
C VAL A 171 7.57 -41.02 47.15
N GLN A 172 7.65 -40.20 48.20
CA GLN A 172 6.94 -38.92 48.24
C GLN A 172 7.47 -37.92 47.21
N THR A 173 8.80 -37.85 47.00
CA THR A 173 9.39 -37.00 45.95
C THR A 173 9.08 -37.51 44.56
N ALA A 174 9.13 -38.83 44.33
CA ALA A 174 8.73 -39.44 43.06
C ALA A 174 7.26 -39.18 42.74
N TYR A 175 6.37 -39.27 43.73
CA TYR A 175 4.94 -38.97 43.56
C TYR A 175 4.69 -37.50 43.22
N ARG A 176 5.33 -36.56 43.95
CA ARG A 176 5.24 -35.12 43.64
C ARG A 176 5.78 -34.79 42.24
N ALA A 177 6.90 -35.41 41.84
CA ALA A 177 7.45 -35.25 40.50
C ALA A 177 6.53 -35.82 39.41
N ALA A 178 5.92 -36.98 39.64
CA ALA A 178 4.95 -37.58 38.72
C ALA A 178 3.71 -36.70 38.55
N ARG A 179 3.18 -36.15 39.65
CA ARG A 179 2.05 -35.21 39.64
C ARG A 179 2.39 -33.91 38.90
N ALA A 180 3.55 -33.32 39.17
CA ALA A 180 4.00 -32.11 38.48
C ALA A 180 4.16 -32.33 36.96
N ARG A 181 4.69 -33.50 36.54
CA ARG A 181 4.75 -33.86 35.11
C ARG A 181 3.37 -34.04 34.49
N ALA A 182 2.43 -34.64 35.20
CA ALA A 182 1.05 -34.80 34.74
C ALA A 182 0.33 -33.45 34.59
N GLU A 183 0.50 -32.54 35.55
CA GLU A 183 -0.04 -31.18 35.50
C GLU A 183 0.60 -30.37 34.36
N ALA A 184 1.92 -30.44 34.18
CA ALA A 184 2.60 -29.81 33.05
C ALA A 184 2.14 -30.37 31.69
N ALA A 185 1.89 -31.67 31.59
CA ALA A 185 1.33 -32.29 30.39
C ALA A 185 -0.10 -31.83 30.11
N ARG A 186 -0.94 -31.66 31.14
CA ARG A 186 -2.30 -31.10 31.02
C ARG A 186 -2.27 -29.65 30.54
N LEU A 187 -1.46 -28.80 31.15
CA LEU A 187 -1.30 -27.39 30.74
C LEU A 187 -0.79 -27.28 29.30
N ARG A 188 0.15 -28.14 28.90
CA ARG A 188 0.65 -28.19 27.52
C ARG A 188 -0.43 -28.62 26.53
N ARG A 189 -1.30 -29.58 26.87
CA ARG A 189 -2.44 -29.98 26.03
C ARG A 189 -3.44 -28.83 25.89
N ALA A 190 -3.82 -28.19 26.99
CA ALA A 190 -4.73 -27.03 26.97
C ALA A 190 -4.18 -25.88 26.12
N LEU A 191 -2.87 -25.59 26.22
CA LEU A 191 -2.21 -24.60 25.36
C LEU A 191 -2.24 -25.01 23.88
N LEU A 192 -1.98 -26.28 23.57
CA LEU A 192 -2.02 -26.77 22.19
C LEU A 192 -3.44 -26.72 21.61
N GLU A 193 -4.47 -27.02 22.40
CA GLU A 193 -5.87 -26.92 21.99
C GLU A 193 -6.27 -25.49 21.60
N VAL A 194 -5.71 -24.47 22.25
CA VAL A 194 -5.93 -23.06 21.89
C VAL A 194 -5.07 -22.62 20.70
N LEU A 195 -3.80 -23.02 20.66
CA LEU A 195 -2.85 -22.54 19.66
C LEU A 195 -3.03 -23.19 18.29
N ILE A 196 -3.44 -24.46 18.22
CA ILE A 196 -3.61 -25.19 16.94
C ILE A 196 -4.68 -24.52 16.05
N PRO A 197 -5.89 -24.19 16.53
CA PRO A 197 -6.89 -23.49 15.72
C PRO A 197 -6.42 -22.12 15.24
N GLN A 198 -5.74 -21.35 16.10
CA GLN A 198 -5.20 -20.04 15.74
C GLN A 198 -4.11 -20.15 14.66
N ALA A 199 -3.22 -21.14 14.78
CA ALA A 199 -2.20 -21.43 13.78
C ALA A 199 -2.82 -21.85 12.43
N ILE A 200 -3.91 -22.63 12.43
CA ILE A 200 -4.64 -23.01 11.22
C ILE A 200 -5.29 -21.78 10.56
N VAL A 201 -5.90 -20.87 11.32
CA VAL A 201 -6.47 -19.62 10.80
C VAL A 201 -5.38 -18.75 10.17
N LEU A 202 -4.23 -18.60 10.84
CA LEU A 202 -3.08 -17.87 10.31
C LEU A 202 -2.52 -18.52 9.04
N GLN A 203 -2.42 -19.85 8.99
CA GLN A 203 -1.98 -20.56 7.79
C GLN A 203 -2.97 -20.41 6.63
N ARG A 204 -4.28 -20.46 6.88
CA ARG A 204 -5.31 -20.19 5.85
C ARG A 204 -5.21 -18.76 5.33
N TRP A 205 -5.08 -17.79 6.21
CA TRP A 205 -4.85 -16.39 5.84
C TRP A 205 -3.58 -16.21 5.02
N TRP A 206 -2.49 -16.84 5.46
CA TRP A 206 -1.21 -16.79 4.75
C TRP A 206 -1.31 -17.42 3.36
N ARG A 207 -2.06 -18.52 3.21
CA ARG A 207 -2.35 -19.13 1.90
C ARG A 207 -3.21 -18.24 1.02
N ILE A 208 -4.16 -17.48 1.58
CA ILE A 208 -4.97 -16.51 0.83
C ILE A 208 -4.12 -15.32 0.38
N VAL A 209 -3.28 -14.78 1.27
CA VAL A 209 -2.39 -13.65 0.96
C VAL A 209 -1.30 -14.06 -0.04
N ARG A 210 -0.74 -15.27 0.08
CA ARG A 210 0.18 -15.85 -0.89
C ARG A 210 -0.52 -16.50 -2.08
N ALA A 211 -1.85 -16.55 -2.10
CA ALA A 211 -2.56 -17.07 -3.26
C ALA A 211 -2.14 -16.22 -4.44
N GLU A 212 -1.70 -16.90 -5.49
CA GLU A 212 -1.06 -16.24 -6.62
C GLU A 212 -1.95 -15.14 -7.21
N LYS A 213 -3.28 -15.34 -7.18
CA LYS A 213 -4.29 -14.35 -7.57
C LYS A 213 -4.22 -13.05 -6.76
N VAL A 214 -4.06 -13.11 -5.44
CA VAL A 214 -3.98 -11.93 -4.56
C VAL A 214 -2.66 -11.20 -4.76
N VAL A 215 -1.56 -11.95 -4.89
CA VAL A 215 -0.24 -11.37 -5.18
C VAL A 215 -0.22 -10.71 -6.57
N ARG A 216 -0.78 -11.36 -7.59
CA ARG A 216 -0.91 -10.79 -8.95
C ARG A 216 -1.76 -9.52 -8.94
N LYS A 217 -2.89 -9.51 -8.20
CA LYS A 217 -3.73 -8.32 -8.09
C LYS A 217 -3.04 -7.18 -7.34
N LEU A 218 -2.33 -7.49 -6.24
CA LEU A 218 -1.54 -6.50 -5.52
C LEU A 218 -0.41 -5.95 -6.39
N ARG A 219 0.32 -6.80 -7.11
CA ARG A 219 1.33 -6.37 -8.10
C ARG A 219 0.70 -5.48 -9.15
N SER A 220 -0.38 -5.91 -9.79
CA SER A 220 -1.08 -5.10 -10.79
C SER A 220 -1.52 -3.71 -10.27
N VAL A 221 -1.99 -3.63 -9.02
CA VAL A 221 -2.32 -2.33 -8.40
C VAL A 221 -1.06 -1.51 -8.15
N VAL A 222 -0.01 -2.12 -7.60
CA VAL A 222 1.27 -1.45 -7.36
C VAL A 222 1.87 -0.97 -8.68
N ASP A 223 1.91 -1.82 -9.70
CA ASP A 223 2.47 -1.56 -11.03
C ASP A 223 1.68 -0.45 -11.74
N ARG A 224 0.34 -0.43 -11.61
CA ARG A 224 -0.49 0.66 -12.14
C ARG A 224 -0.16 2.00 -11.47
N VAL A 225 -0.13 2.03 -10.14
CA VAL A 225 0.15 3.25 -9.37
C VAL A 225 1.60 3.71 -9.58
N SER A 226 2.57 2.78 -9.60
CA SER A 226 3.97 3.10 -9.87
C SER A 226 4.19 3.49 -11.31
N GLY A 227 3.44 2.93 -12.26
CA GLY A 227 3.51 3.29 -13.67
C GLY A 227 3.05 4.73 -13.92
N GLU A 228 1.93 5.14 -13.32
CA GLU A 228 1.46 6.54 -13.38
C GLU A 228 2.47 7.50 -12.72
N HIS A 229 3.05 7.11 -11.59
CA HIS A 229 4.11 7.88 -10.93
C HIS A 229 5.36 7.99 -11.81
N GLN A 230 5.85 6.87 -12.36
CA GLN A 230 7.04 6.84 -13.20
C GLN A 230 6.85 7.70 -14.46
N ARG A 231 5.68 7.63 -15.10
CA ARG A 231 5.33 8.46 -16.25
C ARG A 231 5.39 9.94 -15.90
N LEU A 232 4.75 10.34 -14.80
CA LEU A 232 4.81 11.72 -14.33
C LEU A 232 6.25 12.17 -14.08
N ILE A 233 7.04 11.40 -13.33
CA ILE A 233 8.42 11.77 -13.03
C ILE A 233 9.27 11.85 -14.30
N SER A 234 9.12 10.90 -15.24
CA SER A 234 9.82 10.96 -16.53
C SER A 234 9.44 12.18 -17.36
N GLU A 235 8.16 12.57 -17.33
CA GLU A 235 7.65 13.76 -18.01
C GLU A 235 8.18 15.05 -17.38
N LEU A 236 8.23 15.14 -16.05
CA LEU A 236 8.79 16.30 -15.36
C LEU A 236 10.30 16.44 -15.61
N LEU A 237 11.03 15.31 -15.65
CA LEU A 237 12.45 15.31 -15.97
C LEU A 237 12.70 15.70 -17.43
N SER A 238 11.87 15.29 -18.38
CA SER A 238 12.01 15.69 -19.77
C SER A 238 11.73 17.19 -19.96
N ILE A 239 10.73 17.73 -19.26
CA ILE A 239 10.43 19.17 -19.23
C ILE A 239 11.60 19.95 -18.62
N GLN A 240 12.14 19.49 -17.49
CA GLN A 240 13.30 20.13 -16.85
C GLN A 240 14.53 20.11 -17.75
N ALA A 241 14.79 18.99 -18.43
CA ALA A 241 15.87 18.87 -19.40
C ALA A 241 15.68 19.82 -20.59
N ALA A 242 14.46 19.91 -21.14
CA ALA A 242 14.13 20.83 -22.22
C ALA A 242 14.29 22.31 -21.81
N CYS A 243 14.00 22.65 -20.56
CA CYS A 243 14.20 23.99 -20.01
C CYS A 243 15.65 24.30 -19.65
N SER A 244 16.49 23.27 -19.44
CA SER A 244 17.90 23.42 -19.08
C SER A 244 18.83 23.36 -20.29
N ALA A 245 18.33 22.91 -21.44
CA ALA A 245 19.07 22.95 -22.68
C ALA A 245 19.50 24.40 -22.98
N PRO A 246 20.76 24.63 -23.37
CA PRO A 246 21.22 25.97 -23.69
C PRO A 246 20.39 26.51 -24.86
N SER A 247 19.47 27.45 -24.58
CA SER A 247 18.81 28.21 -25.62
C SER A 247 19.89 28.96 -26.40
N LYS A 248 19.74 29.07 -27.72
CA LYS A 248 20.64 29.87 -28.57
C LYS A 248 20.87 31.21 -27.86
N PRO A 249 22.13 31.60 -27.56
CA PRO A 249 22.40 32.77 -26.73
C PRO A 249 21.67 33.95 -27.35
N ALA A 250 20.83 34.60 -26.55
CA ALA A 250 20.19 35.83 -26.95
C ALA A 250 21.31 36.78 -27.45
N PRO A 251 21.13 37.47 -28.58
CA PRO A 251 22.14 38.39 -29.09
C PRO A 251 22.57 39.33 -27.95
N PRO A 252 23.88 39.57 -27.79
CA PRO A 252 24.41 40.28 -26.63
C PRO A 252 23.68 41.61 -26.49
N THR A 253 23.03 41.80 -25.34
CA THR A 253 22.47 43.09 -24.97
C THR A 253 23.67 44.04 -24.89
N PRO A 254 23.69 45.16 -25.64
CA PRO A 254 24.85 46.05 -25.65
C PRO A 254 25.10 46.56 -24.23
N THR A 255 26.13 45.99 -23.61
CA THR A 255 26.61 46.33 -22.28
C THR A 255 27.50 47.55 -22.45
N GLY A 256 26.86 48.71 -22.54
CA GLY A 256 27.55 49.99 -22.60
C GLY A 256 26.77 51.00 -21.79
N ALA A 257 27.43 51.60 -20.80
CA ALA A 257 26.93 52.67 -19.93
C ALA A 257 26.53 53.98 -20.67
N ALA A 258 26.30 53.92 -21.98
CA ALA A 258 25.82 54.99 -22.85
C ALA A 258 24.32 54.85 -23.23
N ALA A 259 23.58 53.89 -22.64
CA ALA A 259 22.17 53.63 -22.96
C ALA A 259 21.16 54.40 -22.09
N ALA A 260 21.58 55.46 -21.42
CA ALA A 260 20.63 56.43 -20.89
C ALA A 260 20.07 57.25 -22.05
N SER A 261 18.74 57.20 -22.24
CA SER A 261 17.93 58.16 -23.00
C SER A 261 17.58 57.96 -24.48
N ARG A 262 17.70 56.77 -25.08
CA ARG A 262 16.90 56.47 -26.29
C ARG A 262 15.70 55.61 -25.91
N ARG A 263 14.56 56.26 -25.68
CA ARG A 263 13.21 55.63 -25.70
C ARG A 263 13.00 55.03 -27.10
N ARG A 264 13.63 53.90 -27.40
CA ARG A 264 13.31 53.11 -28.59
C ARG A 264 11.86 52.68 -28.42
N PHE A 265 11.03 53.01 -29.40
CA PHE A 265 9.65 52.52 -29.48
C PHE A 265 9.70 50.99 -29.39
N GLU A 266 9.15 50.43 -28.30
CA GLU A 266 8.95 48.99 -28.19
C GLU A 266 7.72 48.62 -29.00
N MET A 267 7.92 47.83 -30.06
CA MET A 267 6.84 47.36 -30.92
C MET A 267 5.93 46.40 -30.15
N TRP A 268 4.63 46.69 -30.18
CA TRP A 268 3.58 45.79 -29.72
C TRP A 268 3.33 44.69 -30.74
N VAL A 269 3.12 43.48 -30.25
CA VAL A 269 2.90 42.30 -31.05
C VAL A 269 1.70 41.54 -30.51
N THR A 270 0.89 41.02 -31.43
CA THR A 270 -0.28 40.20 -31.15
C THR A 270 0.02 38.73 -31.44
N LEU A 271 -0.25 37.87 -30.47
CA LEU A 271 -0.11 36.42 -30.48
C LEU A 271 -1.50 35.79 -30.56
N GLN A 272 -1.78 35.02 -31.60
CA GLN A 272 -2.97 34.18 -31.69
C GLN A 272 -2.64 32.78 -31.19
N ILE A 273 -3.21 32.38 -30.06
CA ILE A 273 -2.91 31.11 -29.39
C ILE A 273 -4.17 30.27 -29.35
N GLY A 274 -4.10 29.08 -29.89
CA GLY A 274 -5.22 28.17 -29.93
C GLY A 274 -4.94 26.92 -30.73
N LEU A 275 -5.74 25.89 -30.47
CA LEU A 275 -5.76 24.67 -31.26
C LEU A 275 -6.81 24.82 -32.36
N ALA A 276 -6.60 24.12 -33.47
CA ALA A 276 -7.66 23.99 -34.48
C ALA A 276 -8.81 23.14 -33.91
N ASP A 277 -10.02 23.33 -34.44
CA ASP A 277 -11.21 22.62 -33.97
C ASP A 277 -11.13 21.10 -34.20
N ASP A 278 -10.23 20.64 -35.08
CA ASP A 278 -10.04 19.23 -35.44
C ASP A 278 -8.94 18.49 -34.64
N ASP A 279 -8.32 19.11 -33.63
CA ASP A 279 -7.22 18.47 -32.88
C ASP A 279 -7.71 17.31 -31.98
N PRO A 280 -7.12 16.10 -32.02
CA PRO A 280 -7.55 14.98 -31.16
C PRO A 280 -7.29 15.20 -29.66
N ASN A 281 -6.46 16.16 -29.26
CA ASN A 281 -6.20 16.49 -27.85
C ASN A 281 -7.12 17.60 -27.30
N HIS A 282 -8.22 17.89 -28.01
CA HIS A 282 -9.10 19.02 -27.77
C HIS A 282 -10.04 18.84 -26.56
N GLU A 283 -10.01 19.81 -25.64
CA GLU A 283 -11.13 20.03 -24.71
C GLU A 283 -12.08 21.07 -25.31
N PRO A 284 -13.38 20.76 -25.49
CA PRO A 284 -14.33 21.64 -26.17
C PRO A 284 -14.56 22.98 -25.46
N ALA A 285 -14.10 23.13 -24.21
CA ALA A 285 -14.23 24.36 -23.45
C ALA A 285 -13.12 25.39 -23.73
N PHE A 286 -12.03 24.99 -24.38
CA PHE A 286 -10.91 25.84 -24.76
C PHE A 286 -10.66 25.78 -26.27
N SER A 287 -11.73 25.55 -27.04
CA SER A 287 -11.71 25.56 -28.50
C SER A 287 -11.43 26.95 -29.05
N GLY A 288 -10.95 26.98 -30.29
CA GLY A 288 -10.63 28.22 -30.99
C GLY A 288 -9.31 28.87 -30.55
N CYS A 289 -9.16 30.13 -30.98
CA CYS A 289 -7.97 30.92 -30.77
C CYS A 289 -8.28 32.17 -29.95
N GLN A 290 -7.41 32.48 -29.00
CA GLN A 290 -7.44 33.73 -28.26
C GLN A 290 -6.24 34.60 -28.66
N VAL A 291 -6.49 35.90 -28.83
CA VAL A 291 -5.45 36.86 -29.20
C VAL A 291 -4.93 37.56 -27.94
N PHE A 292 -3.62 37.49 -27.72
CA PHE A 292 -2.91 38.14 -26.63
C PHE A 292 -1.99 39.22 -27.18
N SER A 293 -1.87 40.34 -26.46
CA SER A 293 -0.98 41.44 -26.86
C SER A 293 0.17 41.60 -25.86
N ALA A 294 1.39 41.74 -26.38
CA ALA A 294 2.58 41.94 -25.55
C ALA A 294 3.65 42.73 -26.31
N ARG A 295 4.60 43.30 -25.56
CA ARG A 295 5.74 44.00 -26.16
C ARG A 295 6.77 42.98 -26.65
N SER A 296 7.28 43.16 -27.87
CA SER A 296 8.28 42.25 -28.46
C SER A 296 9.56 42.13 -27.61
N GLY A 297 9.97 43.20 -26.91
CA GLY A 297 11.12 43.18 -26.01
C GLY A 297 10.89 42.31 -24.76
N VAL A 298 9.65 42.24 -24.28
CA VAL A 298 9.27 41.40 -23.14
C VAL A 298 9.30 39.91 -23.54
N LEU A 299 8.75 39.57 -24.70
CA LEU A 299 8.77 38.19 -25.23
C LEU A 299 10.19 37.68 -25.52
N ARG A 300 11.08 38.55 -26.02
CA ARG A 300 12.49 38.21 -26.23
C ARG A 300 13.26 38.02 -24.92
N ARG A 301 12.96 38.80 -23.88
CA ARG A 301 13.60 38.66 -22.55
C ARG A 301 13.16 37.42 -21.78
N ALA A 302 11.99 36.86 -22.09
CA ALA A 302 11.49 35.65 -21.44
C ALA A 302 12.43 34.44 -21.62
N GLY A 303 13.30 34.45 -22.65
CA GLY A 303 14.13 33.31 -23.03
C GLY A 303 13.31 32.19 -23.66
N GLY A 304 13.95 31.02 -23.84
CA GLY A 304 13.28 29.81 -24.33
C GLY A 304 12.70 29.95 -25.73
N LEU A 305 11.54 29.32 -25.95
CA LEU A 305 10.91 29.23 -27.28
C LEU A 305 10.50 30.60 -27.81
N LEU A 306 9.96 31.49 -26.97
CA LEU A 306 9.49 32.81 -27.42
C LEU A 306 10.66 33.69 -27.86
N CYS A 307 11.79 33.63 -27.16
CA CYS A 307 13.00 34.33 -27.60
C CYS A 307 13.50 33.81 -28.94
N GLU A 308 13.58 32.48 -29.11
CA GLU A 308 13.98 31.85 -30.38
C GLU A 308 13.03 32.23 -31.51
N TYR A 309 11.72 32.12 -31.26
CA TYR A 309 10.68 32.42 -32.24
C TYR A 309 10.72 33.87 -32.74
N PHE A 310 10.87 34.84 -31.84
CA PHE A 310 10.93 36.27 -32.20
C PHE A 310 12.32 36.77 -32.60
N SER A 311 13.35 35.93 -32.51
CA SER A 311 14.70 36.26 -32.99
C SER A 311 14.98 35.65 -34.37
N ASP A 312 14.11 34.76 -34.84
CA ASP A 312 14.20 34.15 -36.16
C ASP A 312 13.47 35.03 -37.19
N GLU A 313 14.23 35.48 -38.20
CA GLU A 313 13.71 36.32 -39.28
C GLU A 313 12.66 35.58 -40.12
N ALA A 314 12.76 34.26 -40.23
CA ALA A 314 11.79 33.45 -40.97
C ALA A 314 10.39 33.47 -40.34
N ASN A 315 10.30 33.66 -39.02
CA ASN A 315 9.01 33.72 -38.33
C ASN A 315 8.34 35.09 -38.46
N VAL A 316 9.05 36.13 -38.91
CA VAL A 316 8.48 37.46 -39.15
C VAL A 316 7.42 37.43 -40.26
N GLU A 317 7.58 36.51 -41.22
CA GLU A 317 6.67 36.30 -42.34
C GLU A 317 5.52 35.32 -42.02
N ALA A 318 5.62 34.57 -40.91
CA ALA A 318 4.62 33.58 -40.50
C ALA A 318 3.41 34.19 -39.75
N LYS A 319 2.98 35.38 -40.15
CA LYS A 319 1.80 36.05 -39.59
C LYS A 319 0.52 35.55 -40.28
N THR A 320 -0.58 35.57 -39.57
CA THR A 320 -1.91 35.36 -40.15
C THR A 320 -2.29 36.52 -41.07
N GLU A 321 -3.37 36.36 -41.84
CA GLU A 321 -3.94 37.43 -42.66
C GLU A 321 -4.25 38.69 -41.83
N ASP A 322 -4.63 38.51 -40.56
CA ASP A 322 -4.88 39.58 -39.57
C ASP A 322 -3.60 40.17 -38.93
N GLY A 323 -2.41 39.68 -39.32
CA GLY A 323 -1.13 40.15 -38.81
C GLY A 323 -0.71 39.59 -37.44
N HIS A 324 -1.37 38.54 -36.95
CA HIS A 324 -1.06 37.90 -35.67
C HIS A 324 -0.02 36.77 -35.84
N TYR A 325 0.87 36.61 -34.85
CA TYR A 325 1.75 35.44 -34.79
C TYR A 325 1.00 34.25 -34.22
N ARG A 326 1.01 33.11 -34.90
CA ARG A 326 0.20 31.94 -34.51
C ARG A 326 1.01 30.92 -33.72
N ILE A 327 0.47 30.48 -32.57
CA ILE A 327 1.04 29.39 -31.76
C ILE A 327 -0.05 28.34 -31.52
N HIS A 328 0.21 27.12 -32.00
CA HIS A 328 -0.71 25.98 -31.90
C HIS A 328 -0.65 25.31 -30.51
N ARG A 329 -1.16 26.00 -29.49
CA ARG A 329 -1.25 25.52 -28.10
C ARG A 329 -2.52 25.95 -27.40
N SER A 330 -2.81 25.32 -26.26
CA SER A 330 -3.94 25.70 -25.42
C SER A 330 -3.73 27.09 -24.84
N TRP A 331 -4.72 27.97 -25.02
CA TRP A 331 -4.69 29.33 -24.46
C TRP A 331 -5.05 29.37 -22.97
N LYS A 332 -5.61 28.29 -22.40
CA LYS A 332 -6.14 28.19 -21.02
C LYS A 332 -5.22 28.78 -19.96
N HIS A 333 -3.93 28.50 -20.07
CA HIS A 333 -2.91 28.89 -19.10
C HIS A 333 -1.97 29.99 -19.59
N PHE A 334 -2.16 30.44 -20.83
CA PHE A 334 -1.22 31.34 -21.46
C PHE A 334 -1.22 32.73 -20.81
N GLU A 335 -2.37 33.20 -20.31
CA GLU A 335 -2.46 34.48 -19.60
C GLU A 335 -1.52 34.51 -18.38
N ALA A 336 -1.56 33.48 -17.54
CA ALA A 336 -0.67 33.37 -16.37
C ALA A 336 0.81 33.27 -16.77
N ILE A 337 1.12 32.60 -17.89
CA ILE A 337 2.48 32.55 -18.45
C ILE A 337 2.91 33.93 -18.92
N LEU A 338 2.01 34.67 -19.57
CA LEU A 338 2.29 36.00 -20.08
C LEU A 338 2.50 37.01 -18.95
N ASP A 339 1.73 36.92 -17.88
CA ASP A 339 1.91 37.74 -16.69
C ASP A 339 3.25 37.45 -16.00
N TYR A 340 3.65 36.18 -15.93
CA TYR A 340 5.00 35.84 -15.48
C TYR A 340 6.09 36.48 -16.34
N ILE A 341 5.91 36.47 -17.65
CA ILE A 341 6.86 37.06 -18.60
C ILE A 341 6.92 38.59 -18.45
N ARG A 342 5.81 39.24 -18.12
CA ARG A 342 5.72 40.69 -17.92
C ARG A 342 6.39 41.13 -16.61
N ASP A 343 6.01 40.49 -15.51
CA ASP A 343 6.30 41.00 -14.15
C ASP A 343 7.28 40.11 -13.37
N GLY A 344 7.66 38.94 -13.90
CA GLY A 344 8.48 37.95 -13.20
C GLY A 344 7.74 37.20 -12.09
N SER A 345 6.43 37.44 -11.95
CA SER A 345 5.55 36.81 -10.96
C SER A 345 4.25 36.38 -11.61
N CYS A 346 3.72 35.21 -11.23
CA CYS A 346 2.39 34.77 -11.63
C CYS A 346 1.70 34.02 -10.50
N SER A 347 0.37 34.12 -10.44
CA SER A 347 -0.43 33.21 -9.63
C SER A 347 -0.50 31.85 -10.31
N LEU A 348 0.04 30.82 -9.66
CA LEU A 348 -0.09 29.45 -10.16
C LEU A 348 -1.57 29.02 -10.18
N PRO A 349 -1.98 28.19 -11.16
CA PRO A 349 -3.34 27.69 -11.24
C PRO A 349 -3.80 27.00 -9.96
N LYS A 350 -5.08 27.21 -9.62
CA LYS A 350 -5.77 26.56 -8.51
C LYS A 350 -6.83 25.61 -9.06
N ALA A 351 -7.37 24.76 -8.19
CA ALA A 351 -8.52 23.92 -8.53
C ALA A 351 -9.66 24.78 -9.10
N TYR A 352 -10.27 24.31 -10.19
CA TYR A 352 -11.37 25.00 -10.82
C TYR A 352 -12.70 24.41 -10.36
N THR A 353 -13.55 25.25 -9.79
CA THR A 353 -14.92 24.92 -9.42
C THR A 353 -15.88 25.63 -10.37
N PRO A 354 -16.67 24.90 -11.17
CA PRO A 354 -17.58 25.51 -12.12
C PRO A 354 -18.63 26.37 -11.43
N SER A 355 -18.86 27.55 -12.00
CA SER A 355 -19.97 28.41 -11.60
C SER A 355 -21.29 27.89 -12.16
N THR A 356 -22.42 28.41 -11.68
CA THR A 356 -23.77 28.04 -12.17
C THR A 356 -23.95 28.26 -13.68
N TYR A 357 -23.13 29.11 -14.30
CA TYR A 357 -23.18 29.47 -15.72
C TYR A 357 -22.08 28.80 -16.55
N ASP A 358 -21.23 27.99 -15.92
CA ASP A 358 -20.10 27.37 -16.57
C ASP A 358 -20.23 25.85 -16.59
N ASN A 359 -20.26 25.28 -17.79
CA ASN A 359 -20.47 23.84 -18.01
C ASN A 359 -19.16 23.03 -17.93
N ARG A 360 -18.03 23.65 -17.60
CA ARG A 360 -16.74 22.95 -17.48
C ARG A 360 -16.77 21.95 -16.32
N PRO A 361 -16.16 20.76 -16.47
CA PRO A 361 -16.01 19.83 -15.35
C PRO A 361 -15.15 20.47 -14.26
N ALA A 362 -15.45 20.17 -12.99
CA ALA A 362 -14.56 20.55 -11.90
C ALA A 362 -13.22 19.83 -12.06
N THR A 363 -12.13 20.58 -12.00
CA THR A 363 -10.78 20.04 -12.09
C THR A 363 -10.06 20.20 -10.76
N THR A 364 -9.17 19.25 -10.48
CA THR A 364 -8.34 19.29 -9.28
C THR A 364 -7.15 20.20 -9.49
N GLU A 365 -6.61 20.76 -8.40
CA GLU A 365 -5.39 21.59 -8.45
C GLU A 365 -4.22 20.83 -9.11
N GLU A 366 -4.11 19.52 -8.88
CA GLU A 366 -3.08 18.67 -9.50
C GLU A 366 -3.19 18.64 -11.03
N GLN A 367 -4.41 18.54 -11.57
CA GLN A 367 -4.64 18.50 -13.02
C GLN A 367 -4.29 19.83 -13.67
N GLU A 368 -4.77 20.93 -13.10
CA GLU A 368 -4.48 22.29 -13.59
C GLU A 368 -2.97 22.60 -13.54
N LEU A 369 -2.29 22.22 -12.47
CA LEU A 369 -0.84 22.38 -12.37
C LEU A 369 -0.08 21.51 -13.37
N LEU A 370 -0.54 20.29 -13.65
CA LEU A 370 0.11 19.42 -14.62
C LEU A 370 0.00 19.97 -16.05
N GLU A 371 -1.18 20.45 -16.44
CA GLU A 371 -1.39 21.12 -17.72
C GLU A 371 -0.54 22.38 -17.82
N PHE A 372 -0.51 23.19 -16.76
CA PHE A 372 0.33 24.37 -16.69
C PHE A 372 1.83 24.05 -16.84
N VAL A 373 2.33 23.04 -16.14
CA VAL A 373 3.75 22.60 -16.26
C VAL A 373 4.08 22.15 -17.68
N ARG A 374 3.16 21.47 -18.37
CA ARG A 374 3.34 21.08 -19.78
C ARG A 374 3.42 22.29 -20.71
N GLU A 375 2.56 23.29 -20.50
CA GLU A 375 2.59 24.52 -21.31
C GLU A 375 3.87 25.32 -21.03
N VAL A 376 4.22 25.54 -19.76
CA VAL A 376 5.47 26.23 -19.39
C VAL A 376 6.69 25.49 -19.94
N GLY A 377 6.68 24.15 -19.92
CA GLY A 377 7.71 23.30 -20.50
C GLY A 377 7.85 23.47 -22.00
N PHE A 378 6.74 23.66 -22.72
CA PHE A 378 6.75 23.97 -24.15
C PHE A 378 7.39 25.31 -24.46
N TYR A 379 7.05 26.36 -23.69
CA TYR A 379 7.67 27.67 -23.83
C TYR A 379 9.12 27.72 -23.30
N ARG A 380 9.59 26.67 -22.62
CA ARG A 380 10.93 26.52 -22.03
C ARG A 380 11.27 27.60 -21.00
N ILE A 381 10.29 28.02 -20.19
CA ILE A 381 10.50 29.05 -19.15
C ILE A 381 10.98 28.36 -17.85
N GLY A 382 12.29 28.15 -17.73
CA GLY A 382 12.84 27.24 -16.74
C GLY A 382 12.56 27.55 -15.27
N LYS A 383 12.57 28.83 -14.85
CA LYS A 383 12.27 29.20 -13.46
C LYS A 383 10.81 28.90 -13.11
N LEU A 384 9.88 29.31 -13.97
CA LEU A 384 8.45 29.03 -13.81
C LEU A 384 8.14 27.53 -13.83
N ALA A 385 8.80 26.77 -14.70
CA ALA A 385 8.63 25.32 -14.80
C ALA A 385 9.01 24.62 -13.49
N ARG A 386 10.11 25.05 -12.86
CA ARG A 386 10.55 24.54 -11.55
C ARG A 386 9.57 24.89 -10.45
N ASP A 387 9.16 26.16 -10.34
CA ASP A 387 8.23 26.62 -9.30
C ASP A 387 6.88 25.88 -9.38
N ALA A 388 6.35 25.72 -10.60
CA ALA A 388 5.11 24.99 -10.85
C ALA A 388 5.26 23.47 -10.56
N THR A 389 6.40 22.87 -10.91
CA THR A 389 6.70 21.47 -10.63
C THR A 389 6.79 21.20 -9.13
N VAL A 390 7.43 22.09 -8.36
CA VAL A 390 7.50 21.99 -6.90
C VAL A 390 6.10 22.05 -6.31
N ARG A 391 5.24 22.97 -6.77
CA ARG A 391 3.84 23.05 -6.32
C ARG A 391 3.06 21.78 -6.66
N LEU A 392 3.17 21.28 -7.89
CA LEU A 392 2.54 20.04 -8.34
C LEU A 392 2.92 18.84 -7.47
N LEU A 393 4.22 18.64 -7.21
CA LEU A 393 4.72 17.54 -6.38
C LEU A 393 4.24 17.67 -4.93
N ARG A 394 4.17 18.89 -4.38
CA ARG A 394 3.59 19.13 -3.05
C ARG A 394 2.10 18.80 -2.99
N CYS A 395 1.32 19.16 -4.01
CA CYS A 395 -0.10 18.82 -4.09
C CYS A 395 -0.29 17.29 -4.16
N ARG A 396 0.47 16.60 -5.02
CA ARG A 396 0.31 15.15 -5.24
C ARG A 396 0.80 14.30 -4.06
N TYR A 397 1.86 14.71 -3.37
CA TYR A 397 2.47 13.95 -2.27
C TYR A 397 2.29 14.60 -0.89
N ALA A 398 1.25 15.44 -0.72
CA ALA A 398 0.95 16.11 0.54
C ALA A 398 0.91 15.13 1.74
N ASP A 399 0.35 13.94 1.53
CA ASP A 399 0.19 12.90 2.56
C ASP A 399 1.46 12.05 2.82
N SER A 400 2.53 12.24 2.04
CA SER A 400 3.71 11.38 2.06
C SER A 400 5.00 12.19 2.19
N PRO A 401 5.37 12.63 3.40
CA PRO A 401 6.57 13.45 3.64
C PRO A 401 7.85 12.73 3.18
N ARG A 402 7.89 11.41 3.35
CA ARG A 402 9.01 10.59 2.86
C ARG A 402 9.17 10.63 1.34
N MET A 403 8.08 10.76 0.58
CA MET A 403 8.18 10.87 -0.87
C MET A 403 8.74 12.24 -1.27
N LEU A 404 8.29 13.30 -0.60
CA LEU A 404 8.83 14.66 -0.82
C LEU A 404 10.33 14.72 -0.51
N GLU A 405 10.78 14.10 0.58
CA GLU A 405 12.20 13.98 0.92
C GLU A 405 12.99 13.25 -0.18
N LEU A 406 12.48 12.11 -0.68
CA LEU A 406 13.12 11.39 -1.78
C LEU A 406 13.19 12.24 -3.07
N LEU A 407 12.15 12.99 -3.39
CA LEU A 407 12.13 13.88 -4.56
C LEU A 407 13.13 15.03 -4.42
N HIS A 408 13.28 15.58 -3.22
CA HIS A 408 14.30 16.57 -2.89
C HIS A 408 15.71 16.00 -3.07
N THR A 409 15.99 14.79 -2.55
CA THR A 409 17.30 14.14 -2.77
C THR A 409 17.61 13.84 -4.23
N ARG A 410 16.58 13.76 -5.08
CA ARG A 410 16.70 13.54 -6.53
C ARG A 410 16.78 14.84 -7.33
N GLY A 411 16.75 16.01 -6.69
CA GLY A 411 16.89 17.32 -7.35
C GLY A 411 15.63 17.80 -8.08
N LEU A 412 14.47 17.17 -7.84
CA LEU A 412 13.17 17.58 -8.41
C LEU A 412 12.49 18.68 -7.59
N MET A 413 12.92 18.88 -6.35
CA MET A 413 12.47 19.94 -5.47
C MET A 413 13.70 20.67 -4.96
N GLN A 414 14.10 21.74 -5.65
CA GLN A 414 15.18 22.65 -5.25
C GLN A 414 14.62 24.02 -4.93
#